data_AF-A0A0P9HAZ0-F1
#
_entry.id   AF-A0A0P9HAZ0-F1
#
_cell.length_a   1.000
_cell.length_b   1.000
_cell.length_c   1.000
_cell.angle_alpha   90.00
_cell.angle_beta   90.00
_cell.angle_gamma   90.00
#
_symmetry.space_group_name_H-M   'P 1'
#
loop_
_entity.id
_entity.type
_entity.pdbx_description
1 polymer ?
#
loop_
_entity_poly.entity_id
_entity_poly.type
_entity_poly.pdbx_seq_one_letter_code
_entity_poly.pdbx_strand_id
1 'polypeptide(L)'
;MATTVATRRTLIRADAMQRVLAFAALIVLFVVFSLASSNFLTFSNVIGILLATAVNGVLALGVTFVIISGGIDLSIGTVMTLAAVMTGVFITKWQMPIVIGVLGGLLTGAACGLING
;
A
#
# COMPACT_ATOMS: atom_id res chain seq x y z
N MET A 1 7.41 -49.97 -7.48
CA MET A 1 6.48 -49.06 -6.76
C MET A 1 6.93 -47.64 -7.09
N ALA A 2 6.31 -47.04 -8.11
CA ALA A 2 6.72 -45.80 -8.76
C ALA A 2 5.75 -44.68 -8.40
N THR A 3 6.22 -43.51 -7.93
CA THR A 3 5.52 -42.21 -8.01
C THR A 3 6.35 -41.06 -7.40
N THR A 4 7.32 -40.50 -8.13
CA THR A 4 7.93 -39.21 -7.73
C THR A 4 8.37 -38.33 -8.91
N VAL A 5 7.56 -38.14 -9.96
CA VAL A 5 7.89 -37.16 -11.02
C VAL A 5 6.60 -36.60 -11.66
N ALA A 6 5.97 -35.55 -11.10
CA ALA A 6 4.92 -34.80 -11.84
C ALA A 6 4.54 -33.37 -11.34
N THR A 7 5.06 -32.82 -10.24
CA THR A 7 4.46 -31.59 -9.66
C THR A 7 5.05 -30.26 -10.16
N ARG A 8 6.16 -30.25 -10.92
CA ARG A 8 6.90 -29.00 -11.21
C ARG A 8 6.39 -28.18 -12.42
N ARG A 9 5.50 -28.73 -13.26
CA ARG A 9 4.99 -28.06 -14.48
C ARG A 9 3.72 -27.24 -14.27
N THR A 10 2.95 -27.50 -13.22
CA THR A 10 1.68 -26.81 -12.93
C THR A 10 1.86 -25.48 -12.22
N LEU A 11 2.83 -25.39 -11.30
CA LEU A 11 3.07 -24.19 -10.48
C LEU A 11 3.44 -22.95 -11.32
N ILE A 12 4.35 -23.08 -12.29
CA ILE A 12 4.76 -21.97 -13.17
C ILE A 12 3.59 -21.48 -14.04
N ARG A 13 2.72 -22.38 -14.49
CA ARG A 13 1.50 -22.02 -15.25
C ARG A 13 0.46 -21.35 -14.36
N ALA A 14 0.35 -21.77 -13.10
CA ALA A 14 -0.58 -21.19 -12.13
C ALA A 14 -0.18 -19.75 -11.75
N ASP A 15 1.11 -19.49 -11.48
CA ASP A 15 1.60 -18.13 -11.18
C ASP A 15 1.39 -17.17 -12.36
N ALA A 16 1.71 -17.61 -13.58
CA ALA A 16 1.50 -16.82 -14.77
C ALA A 16 0.00 -16.55 -15.02
N MET A 17 -0.85 -17.56 -14.83
CA MET A 17 -2.30 -17.42 -14.93
C MET A 17 -2.84 -16.45 -13.89
N GLN A 18 -2.38 -16.52 -12.64
CA GLN A 18 -2.82 -15.63 -11.57
C GLN A 18 -2.48 -14.16 -11.87
N ARG A 19 -1.28 -13.89 -12.40
CA ARG A 19 -0.89 -12.53 -12.81
C ARG A 19 -1.76 -12.01 -13.94
N VAL A 20 -2.03 -12.83 -14.94
CA VAL A 20 -2.90 -12.47 -16.07
C VAL A 20 -4.33 -12.22 -15.59
N LEU A 21 -4.86 -13.06 -14.72
CA LEU A 21 -6.20 -12.89 -14.14
C LEU A 21 -6.29 -11.63 -13.27
N ALA A 22 -5.27 -11.34 -12.45
CA ALA A 22 -5.23 -10.13 -11.65
C ALA A 22 -5.22 -8.86 -12.53
N PHE A 23 -4.42 -8.85 -13.59
CA PHE A 23 -4.39 -7.74 -14.53
C PHE A 23 -5.68 -7.61 -15.33
N ALA A 24 -6.26 -8.72 -15.78
CA ALA A 24 -7.57 -8.74 -16.45
C ALA A 24 -8.68 -8.21 -15.52
N ALA A 25 -8.68 -8.63 -14.25
CA ALA A 25 -9.61 -8.12 -13.25
C ALA A 25 -9.48 -6.61 -13.06
N LEU A 26 -8.26 -6.07 -13.00
CA LEU A 26 -8.01 -4.62 -12.93
C LEU A 26 -8.63 -3.88 -14.12
N ILE A 27 -8.42 -4.38 -15.36
CA ILE A 27 -9.01 -3.77 -16.56
C ILE A 27 -10.53 -3.81 -16.51
N VAL A 28 -11.12 -4.96 -16.13
CA VAL A 28 -12.58 -5.10 -16.02
C VAL A 28 -13.14 -4.12 -15.00
N LEU A 29 -12.55 -4.04 -13.80
CA LEU A 29 -12.94 -3.08 -12.76
C LEU A 29 -12.83 -1.63 -13.24
N PHE A 30 -11.75 -1.29 -13.95
CA PHE A 30 -11.55 0.04 -14.50
C PHE A 30 -12.65 0.42 -15.49
N VAL A 31 -12.97 -0.46 -16.44
CA VAL A 31 -14.04 -0.22 -17.43
C VAL A 31 -15.40 -0.13 -16.74
N VAL A 32 -15.71 -1.05 -15.83
CA VAL A 32 -16.99 -1.07 -15.09
C VAL A 32 -17.18 0.22 -14.32
N PHE A 33 -16.20 0.67 -13.53
CA PHE A 33 -16.34 1.90 -12.77
C PHE A 33 -16.32 3.16 -13.64
N SER A 34 -15.61 3.14 -14.77
CA SER A 34 -15.66 4.23 -15.75
C SER A 34 -17.05 4.43 -16.34
N LEU A 35 -17.81 3.35 -16.53
CA LEU A 35 -19.18 3.38 -17.05
C LEU A 35 -20.22 3.60 -15.94
N ALA A 36 -20.00 3.03 -14.76
CA ALA A 36 -20.96 3.08 -13.65
C ALA A 36 -20.96 4.43 -12.92
N SER A 37 -19.88 5.21 -12.99
CA SER A 37 -19.77 6.49 -12.30
C SER A 37 -19.03 7.52 -13.14
N SER A 38 -19.70 8.64 -13.43
CA SER A 38 -19.08 9.81 -14.07
C SER A 38 -17.96 10.42 -13.24
N ASN A 39 -17.93 10.17 -11.93
CA ASN A 39 -16.89 10.65 -11.03
C ASN A 39 -15.59 9.83 -11.13
N PHE A 40 -15.62 8.61 -11.67
CA PHE A 40 -14.46 7.71 -11.65
C PHE A 40 -13.27 8.24 -12.45
N LEU A 41 -13.51 8.73 -13.67
CA LEU A 41 -12.47 9.29 -14.55
C LEU A 41 -12.17 10.77 -14.30
N THR A 42 -12.71 11.36 -13.23
CA THR A 42 -12.36 12.73 -12.88
C THR A 42 -10.90 12.82 -12.45
N PHE A 43 -10.22 13.92 -12.80
CA PHE A 43 -8.82 14.13 -12.45
C PHE A 43 -8.57 13.97 -10.95
N SER A 44 -9.44 14.54 -10.11
CA SER A 44 -9.34 14.42 -8.65
C SER A 44 -9.43 12.99 -8.14
N ASN A 45 -10.32 12.16 -8.72
CA ASN A 45 -10.44 10.76 -8.32
C ASN A 45 -9.25 9.92 -8.80
N VAL A 46 -8.80 10.12 -10.04
CA VAL A 46 -7.62 9.44 -10.59
C VAL A 46 -6.37 9.80 -9.77
N ILE A 47 -6.15 11.08 -9.49
CA ILE A 47 -5.06 11.52 -8.62
C ILE A 47 -5.20 10.95 -7.21
N GLY A 48 -6.42 10.89 -6.66
CA GLY A 48 -6.69 10.27 -5.36
C GLY A 48 -6.27 8.79 -5.32
N ILE A 49 -6.64 8.00 -6.33
CA ILE A 49 -6.27 6.58 -6.46
C ILE A 49 -4.74 6.44 -6.60
N LEU A 50 -4.12 7.27 -7.43
CA LEU A 50 -2.66 7.26 -7.64
C LEU A 50 -1.91 7.62 -6.36
N LEU A 51 -2.35 8.63 -5.61
CA LEU A 51 -1.75 9.00 -4.32
C LEU A 51 -1.90 7.88 -3.28
N ALA A 52 -3.07 7.26 -3.16
CA ALA A 52 -3.26 6.12 -2.25
C ALA A 52 -2.34 4.94 -2.62
N THR A 53 -2.18 4.66 -3.91
CA THR A 53 -1.27 3.61 -4.39
C THR A 53 0.20 3.98 -4.16
N ALA A 54 0.56 5.25 -4.34
CA ALA A 54 1.91 5.75 -4.11
C ALA A 54 2.34 5.59 -2.64
N VAL A 55 1.43 5.81 -1.69
CA VAL A 55 1.70 5.58 -0.25
C VAL A 55 2.11 4.13 -0.01
N ASN A 56 1.36 3.15 -0.55
CA ASN A 56 1.71 1.73 -0.43
C ASN A 56 3.03 1.40 -1.17
N GLY A 57 3.29 2.05 -2.31
CA GLY A 57 4.54 1.89 -3.05
C GLY A 57 5.77 2.36 -2.27
N VAL A 58 5.67 3.52 -1.61
CA VAL A 58 6.75 4.05 -0.74
C VAL A 58 6.90 3.18 0.50
N LEU A 59 5.79 2.74 1.13
CA LEU A 59 5.81 1.82 2.26
C LEU A 59 6.57 0.52 1.92
N ALA A 60 6.35 -0.03 0.72
CA ALA A 60 7.00 -1.26 0.28
C ALA A 60 8.54 -1.15 0.30
N LEU A 61 9.10 0.03 0.00
CA LEU A 61 10.54 0.27 0.10
C LEU A 61 11.06 0.17 1.54
N GLY A 62 10.27 0.58 2.53
CA GLY A 62 10.61 0.38 3.95
C GLY A 62 10.51 -1.10 4.35
N VAL A 63 9.41 -1.75 3.97
CA VAL A 63 9.15 -3.17 4.25
C VAL A 63 10.25 -4.08 3.69
N THR A 64 10.86 -3.74 2.54
CA THR A 64 11.96 -4.55 2.00
C THR A 64 13.16 -4.67 2.96
N PHE A 65 13.50 -3.63 3.72
CA PHE A 65 14.60 -3.70 4.69
C PHE A 65 14.29 -4.68 5.82
N VAL A 66 13.06 -4.63 6.33
CA VAL A 66 12.55 -5.53 7.37
C VAL A 66 12.57 -6.99 6.90
N ILE A 67 12.10 -7.26 5.69
CA ILE A 67 12.05 -8.62 5.15
C ILE A 67 13.47 -9.17 5.00
N ILE A 68 14.41 -8.36 4.51
CA ILE A 68 15.81 -8.76 4.33
C ILE A 68 16.48 -9.05 5.69
N SER A 69 16.14 -8.31 6.75
CA SER A 69 16.63 -8.60 8.10
C SER A 69 16.00 -9.84 8.76
N GLY A 70 15.13 -10.57 8.05
CA GLY A 70 14.46 -11.78 8.55
C GLY A 70 13.30 -11.50 9.51
N GLY A 71 12.84 -10.25 9.58
CA GLY A 71 11.73 -9.83 10.42
C GLY A 71 10.38 -9.99 9.71
N ILE A 72 9.32 -10.21 10.49
CA ILE A 72 7.92 -10.05 10.06
C ILE A 72 7.39 -8.82 10.81
N ASP A 73 7.92 -7.63 10.49
CA ASP A 73 7.49 -6.42 11.17
C ASP A 73 6.10 -5.99 10.69
N LEU A 74 5.10 -6.32 11.51
CA LEU A 74 3.72 -5.88 11.31
C LEU A 74 3.50 -4.43 11.79
N SER A 75 4.41 -3.87 12.57
CA SER A 75 4.28 -2.53 13.16
C SER A 75 4.38 -1.41 12.11
N ILE A 76 5.07 -1.65 10.99
CA ILE A 76 5.26 -0.63 9.95
C ILE A 76 3.94 -0.09 9.37
N GLY A 77 2.91 -0.96 9.27
CA GLY A 77 1.58 -0.55 8.81
C GLY A 77 0.79 0.23 9.86
N THR A 78 0.91 -0.13 11.14
CA THR A 78 0.23 0.57 12.24
C THR A 78 0.89 1.93 12.52
N VAL A 79 2.23 2.00 12.46
CA VAL A 79 2.99 3.26 12.58
C VAL A 79 2.68 4.21 11.42
N MET A 80 2.60 3.71 10.18
CA MET A 80 2.17 4.51 9.03
C MET A 80 0.78 5.12 9.27
N THR A 81 -0.17 4.31 9.72
CA THR A 81 -1.55 4.76 9.98
C THR A 81 -1.59 5.80 11.10
N LEU A 82 -0.84 5.57 12.18
CA LEU A 82 -0.72 6.51 13.30
C LEU A 82 -0.15 7.86 12.84
N ALA A 83 0.94 7.86 12.06
CA ALA A 83 1.56 9.07 11.54
C ALA A 83 0.60 9.86 10.62
N ALA A 84 -0.17 9.16 9.78
CA ALA A 84 -1.19 9.78 8.92
C ALA A 84 -2.33 10.41 9.75
N VAL A 85 -2.84 9.69 10.76
CA VAL A 85 -3.89 10.19 11.66
C VAL A 85 -3.38 11.41 12.45
N MET A 86 -2.16 11.34 13.00
CA MET A 86 -1.60 12.46 13.76
C MET A 86 -1.34 13.69 12.89
N THR A 87 -0.89 13.51 11.64
CA THR A 87 -0.84 14.60 10.65
C THR A 87 -2.23 15.26 10.51
N GLY A 88 -3.27 14.45 10.33
CA GLY A 88 -4.65 14.91 10.26
C GLY A 88 -5.09 15.64 11.52
N VAL A 89 -4.75 15.15 12.71
CA VAL A 89 -5.05 15.79 14.00
C VAL A 89 -4.37 17.16 14.11
N PHE A 90 -3.08 17.25 13.80
CA PHE A 90 -2.36 18.53 13.86
C PHE A 90 -2.96 19.59 12.93
N ILE A 91 -3.34 19.20 11.72
CA ILE A 91 -3.93 20.12 10.73
C ILE A 91 -5.38 20.46 11.08
N THR A 92 -6.20 19.47 11.40
CA THR A 92 -7.67 19.65 11.50
C THR A 92 -8.17 19.94 12.90
N LYS A 93 -7.55 19.37 13.95
CA LYS A 93 -7.98 19.58 15.34
C LYS A 93 -7.19 20.69 16.00
N TRP A 94 -5.88 20.73 15.78
CA TRP A 94 -5.01 21.75 16.36
C TRP A 94 -4.84 22.97 15.45
N GLN A 95 -5.44 22.95 14.25
CA GLN A 95 -5.46 24.07 13.31
C GLN A 95 -4.05 24.59 12.97
N MET A 96 -3.05 23.71 13.02
CA MET A 96 -1.68 24.07 12.70
C MET A 96 -1.53 24.25 11.18
N PRO A 97 -0.61 25.13 10.72
CA PRO A 97 -0.26 25.22 9.32
C PRO A 97 0.12 23.85 8.75
N ILE A 98 -0.27 23.59 7.49
CA ILE A 98 -0.07 22.29 6.82
C ILE A 98 1.37 21.78 6.97
N VAL A 99 2.35 22.66 6.77
CA VAL A 99 3.78 22.32 6.90
C VAL A 99 4.11 21.80 8.30
N ILE A 100 3.61 22.46 9.34
CA ILE A 100 3.86 22.08 10.72
C ILE A 100 3.12 20.79 11.07
N GLY A 101 1.90 20.61 10.55
CA GLY A 101 1.14 19.38 10.76
C GLY A 101 1.80 18.16 10.12
N VAL A 102 2.35 18.30 8.91
CA VAL A 102 3.13 17.24 8.24
C VAL A 102 4.40 16.92 9.03
N LEU A 103 5.14 17.94 9.49
CA LEU A 103 6.32 17.72 10.33
C LEU A 103 5.97 17.02 11.64
N GLY A 104 4.87 17.40 12.29
CA GLY A 104 4.39 16.75 13.51
C GLY A 104 4.07 15.27 13.29
N GLY A 105 3.38 14.95 12.19
CA GLY A 105 3.10 13.56 11.81
C GLY A 105 4.36 12.75 11.54
N LEU A 106 5.33 13.34 10.82
CA LEU A 106 6.63 12.73 10.56
C LEU A 106 7.40 12.46 11.86
N LEU A 107 7.43 13.43 12.79
CA LEU A 107 8.05 13.28 14.10
C LEU A 107 7.37 12.21 14.94
N THR A 108 6.04 12.11 14.88
CA THR A 108 5.28 11.04 15.56
C THR A 108 5.70 9.67 15.01
N GLY A 109 5.69 9.51 13.69
CA GLY A 109 6.11 8.26 13.05
C GLY A 109 7.57 7.91 13.36
N ALA A 110 8.47 8.89 13.32
CA ALA A 110 9.88 8.70 13.64
C ALA A 110 10.09 8.31 15.12
N ALA A 111 9.36 8.93 16.05
CA ALA A 111 9.43 8.58 17.46
C ALA A 111 8.94 7.15 17.72
N CYS A 112 7.81 6.75 17.11
CA CYS A 112 7.31 5.38 17.20
C CYS A 112 8.28 4.38 16.56
N GLY A 113 8.84 4.71 15.39
CA GLY A 113 9.87 3.89 14.74
C GLY A 113 11.10 3.70 15.61
N LEU A 114 11.58 4.77 16.26
CA LEU A 114 12.73 4.71 17.17
C LEU A 114 12.48 3.80 18.38
N ILE A 115 11.23 3.78 18.89
CA ILE A 115 10.84 2.91 20.00
C ILE A 115 10.74 1.45 19.55
N ASN A 116 10.24 1.22 18.34
CA ASN A 116 9.97 -0.12 17.83
C ASN A 116 11.21 -0.81 17.23
N GLY A 117 12.17 -0.06 16.68
CA GLY A 117 13.40 -0.57 16.07
C GLY A 117 13.36 -0.63 14.55
#